data_AF-A0A8H7ZA19-F1
#
_entry.id   AF-A0A8H7ZA19-F1
#
_cell.length_a   1.000
_cell.length_b   1.000
_cell.length_c   1.000
_cell.angle_alpha   90.00
_cell.angle_beta   90.00
_cell.angle_gamma   90.00
#
_symmetry.space_group_name_H-M   'P 1'
#
loop_
_entity.id
_entity.type
_entity.pdbx_description
1 polymer ?
#
loop_
_entity_poly.entity_id
_entity_poly.type
_entity_poly.pdbx_seq_one_letter_code
_entity_poly.pdbx_strand_id
1 'polypeptide(L)'
;MDDYDQVGIEEEQEEERTEEKIINEEYKTWKKNAPFLYDMILSTALEWPTLTTQWLPDKQALPDKPYSTHRLLIGTHTSSDAQNYLQIAHVQLPNPTAPDAEDYDDERGEIGGYGGGGSKKAPMEVKFNIVQKIDHKGEVNKARYQPQNPNVIATMCTDGRVMVWDRSKHPSLPTGNVSPELELLGHTKEGFGLSWSPHLVGHLVTGSEDKTVRLWFVFPLFKKKKKKKKSC
;
A
#
# COMPACT_ATOMS: atom_id res chain seq x y z
N MET A 1 -12.25 -15.45 -42.10
CA MET A 1 -11.35 -15.23 -40.95
C MET A 1 -10.01 -15.48 -41.54
N ASP A 2 -9.39 -14.38 -41.94
CA ASP A 2 -8.52 -14.35 -43.10
C ASP A 2 -7.08 -14.57 -42.63
N ASP A 3 -6.27 -15.23 -43.46
CA ASP A 3 -4.89 -15.65 -43.16
C ASP A 3 -4.00 -14.50 -42.63
N TYR A 4 -4.36 -13.26 -42.98
CA TYR A 4 -3.71 -12.04 -42.51
C TYR A 4 -3.96 -11.70 -41.03
N ASP A 5 -5.13 -12.04 -40.48
CA ASP A 5 -5.43 -11.84 -39.05
C ASP A 5 -4.68 -12.86 -38.20
N GLN A 6 -4.46 -14.08 -38.74
CA GLN A 6 -3.73 -15.15 -38.07
C GLN A 6 -2.24 -14.80 -37.92
N VAL A 7 -1.62 -14.26 -38.97
CA VAL A 7 -0.20 -13.85 -38.97
C VAL A 7 0.06 -12.69 -38.01
N GLY A 8 -0.83 -11.69 -37.95
CA GLY A 8 -0.68 -10.57 -37.01
C GLY A 8 -0.77 -11.00 -35.54
N ILE A 9 -1.64 -11.97 -35.22
CA ILE A 9 -1.76 -12.54 -33.87
C ILE A 9 -0.50 -13.35 -33.49
N GLU A 10 0.09 -14.08 -34.44
CA GLU A 10 1.32 -14.84 -34.21
C GLU A 10 2.54 -13.93 -33.99
N GLU A 11 2.61 -12.80 -34.72
CA GLU A 11 3.64 -11.77 -34.53
C GLU A 11 3.53 -11.08 -33.16
N GLU A 12 2.34 -10.64 -32.75
CA GLU A 12 2.11 -10.05 -31.41
C GLU A 12 2.49 -11.03 -30.28
N GLN A 13 2.15 -12.32 -30.43
CA GLN A 13 2.53 -13.35 -29.46
C GLN A 13 4.04 -13.65 -29.46
N GLU A 14 4.74 -13.47 -30.58
CA GLU A 14 6.21 -13.54 -30.62
C GLU A 14 6.87 -12.36 -29.93
N GLU A 15 6.33 -11.16 -30.10
CA GLU A 15 6.79 -9.95 -29.42
C GLU A 15 6.61 -10.09 -27.90
N GLU A 16 5.42 -10.46 -27.42
CA GLU A 16 5.14 -10.67 -25.99
C GLU A 16 6.09 -11.71 -25.37
N ARG A 17 6.31 -12.84 -26.04
CA ARG A 17 7.25 -13.88 -25.57
C ARG A 17 8.69 -13.40 -25.54
N THR A 18 9.06 -12.51 -26.45
CA THR A 18 10.42 -11.93 -26.49
C THR A 18 10.59 -10.94 -25.35
N GLU A 19 9.61 -10.08 -25.10
CA GLU A 19 9.59 -9.16 -23.97
C GLU A 19 9.64 -9.90 -22.63
N GLU A 20 8.85 -10.96 -22.44
CA GLU A 20 8.89 -11.77 -21.22
C GLU A 20 10.28 -12.38 -20.97
N LYS A 21 10.97 -12.83 -22.03
CA LYS A 21 12.34 -13.35 -21.90
C LYS A 21 13.31 -12.25 -21.45
N ILE A 22 13.21 -11.05 -22.03
CA ILE A 22 14.04 -9.91 -21.67
C ILE A 22 13.81 -9.54 -20.19
N ILE A 23 12.54 -9.39 -19.78
CA ILE A 23 12.16 -9.07 -18.39
C ILE A 23 12.74 -10.11 -17.42
N ASN A 24 12.65 -11.40 -17.77
CA ASN A 24 13.17 -12.47 -16.92
C ASN A 24 14.71 -12.45 -16.78
N GLU A 25 15.44 -12.16 -17.86
CA GLU A 25 16.90 -12.05 -17.84
C GLU A 25 17.37 -10.80 -17.07
N GLU A 26 16.69 -9.67 -17.26
CA GLU A 26 16.94 -8.45 -16.49
C GLU A 26 16.66 -8.66 -15.01
N TYR A 27 15.54 -9.30 -14.66
CA TYR A 27 15.21 -9.62 -13.27
C TYR A 27 16.26 -10.53 -12.62
N LYS A 28 16.74 -11.57 -13.32
CA LYS A 28 17.82 -12.44 -12.81
C LYS A 28 19.10 -11.65 -12.57
N THR A 29 19.44 -10.73 -13.47
CA THR A 29 20.63 -9.87 -13.37
C THR A 29 20.49 -8.92 -12.19
N TRP A 30 19.35 -8.22 -12.08
CA TRP A 30 19.02 -7.37 -10.94
C TRP A 30 19.10 -8.15 -9.62
N LYS A 31 18.52 -9.36 -9.55
CA LYS A 31 18.51 -10.19 -8.32
C LYS A 31 19.92 -10.61 -7.89
N LYS A 32 20.83 -10.87 -8.83
CA LYS A 32 22.25 -11.14 -8.51
C LYS A 32 22.95 -9.91 -7.93
N ASN A 33 22.58 -8.72 -8.42
CA ASN A 33 23.20 -7.45 -8.02
C ASN A 33 22.52 -6.78 -6.82
N ALA A 34 21.29 -7.17 -6.49
CA ALA A 34 20.47 -6.60 -5.42
C ALA A 34 21.19 -6.46 -4.08
N PRO A 35 21.97 -7.44 -3.59
CA PRO A 35 22.74 -7.27 -2.37
C PRO A 35 23.66 -6.04 -2.41
N PHE A 36 24.22 -5.69 -3.57
CA PHE A 36 25.14 -4.55 -3.76
C PHE A 36 24.45 -3.21 -3.91
N LEU A 37 23.13 -3.22 -4.18
CA LEU A 37 22.36 -2.03 -4.52
C LEU A 37 21.45 -1.55 -3.39
N TYR A 38 21.10 -2.44 -2.45
CA TYR A 38 20.10 -2.16 -1.43
C TYR A 38 20.53 -2.69 -0.07
N ASP A 39 20.37 -1.85 0.96
CA ASP A 39 20.52 -2.27 2.35
C ASP A 39 19.40 -3.23 2.78
N MET A 40 18.23 -3.14 2.14
CA MET A 40 17.07 -3.98 2.44
C MET A 40 16.15 -4.12 1.24
N ILE A 41 15.72 -5.35 0.97
CA ILE A 41 14.65 -5.66 0.02
C ILE A 41 13.61 -6.51 0.73
N LEU A 42 12.34 -6.10 0.62
CA LEU A 42 11.20 -6.90 1.02
C LEU A 42 10.36 -7.21 -0.21
N SER A 43 10.17 -8.49 -0.49
CA SER A 43 9.28 -8.95 -1.56
C SER A 43 8.13 -9.72 -0.95
N THR A 44 6.91 -9.37 -1.34
CA THR A 44 5.69 -10.06 -0.88
C THR A 44 4.75 -10.23 -2.06
N ALA A 45 4.37 -11.48 -2.33
CA ALA A 45 3.30 -11.79 -3.27
C ALA A 45 1.95 -11.55 -2.58
N LEU A 46 1.14 -10.65 -3.12
CA LEU A 46 -0.21 -10.42 -2.65
C LEU A 46 -1.17 -11.42 -3.32
N GLU A 47 -2.27 -11.74 -2.64
CA GLU A 47 -3.35 -12.57 -3.19
C GLU A 47 -3.95 -11.93 -4.46
N TRP A 48 -4.14 -10.61 -4.41
CA TRP A 48 -4.64 -9.80 -5.52
C TRP A 48 -3.73 -8.59 -5.73
N PRO A 49 -3.57 -8.11 -6.97
CA PRO A 49 -2.85 -6.87 -7.25
C PRO A 49 -3.41 -5.69 -6.46
N THR A 50 -2.55 -4.71 -6.17
CA THR A 50 -2.97 -3.42 -5.61
C THR A 50 -2.63 -2.30 -6.58
N LEU A 51 -3.63 -1.46 -6.90
CA LEU A 51 -3.45 -0.22 -7.66
C LEU A 51 -3.03 0.96 -6.77
N THR A 52 -2.99 0.75 -5.46
CA THR A 52 -2.73 1.81 -4.50
C THR A 52 -1.81 1.36 -3.37
N THR A 53 -0.92 2.25 -2.98
CA THR A 53 -0.11 2.08 -1.77
C THR A 53 0.12 3.44 -1.12
N GLN A 54 0.11 3.47 0.21
CA GLN A 54 0.50 4.64 1.00
C GLN A 54 0.92 4.19 2.41
N TRP A 55 2.09 4.62 2.88
CA TRP A 55 2.45 4.48 4.28
C TRP A 55 1.51 5.32 5.15
N LEU A 56 0.96 4.71 6.19
CA LEU A 56 0.34 5.46 7.28
C LEU A 56 1.46 6.10 8.13
N PRO A 57 1.18 7.25 8.77
CA PRO A 57 2.24 8.04 9.41
C PRO A 57 2.70 7.48 10.75
N ASP A 58 2.01 6.47 11.29
CA ASP A 58 2.34 5.91 12.60
C ASP A 58 3.42 4.82 12.53
N LYS A 59 4.30 4.86 13.53
CA LYS A 59 5.37 3.91 13.77
C LYS A 59 5.24 3.37 15.19
N GLN A 60 5.09 2.06 15.33
CA GLN A 60 5.11 1.38 16.62
C GLN A 60 6.50 0.79 16.87
N ALA A 61 7.31 1.48 17.67
CA ALA A 61 8.56 0.94 18.19
C ALA A 61 8.27 0.05 19.40
N LEU A 62 8.87 -1.14 19.45
CA LEU A 62 8.79 -2.05 20.58
C LEU A 62 10.18 -2.10 21.22
N PRO A 63 10.36 -1.66 22.49
CA PRO A 63 11.68 -1.52 23.11
C PRO A 63 12.55 -2.78 23.06
N ASP A 64 11.93 -3.95 23.18
CA ASP A 64 12.62 -5.24 23.23
C ASP A 64 12.73 -5.95 21.87
N LYS A 65 12.38 -5.27 20.77
CA LYS A 65 12.41 -5.86 19.42
C LYS A 65 13.41 -5.13 18.52
N PRO A 66 14.13 -5.87 17.65
CA PRO A 66 15.06 -5.28 16.69
C PRO A 66 14.35 -4.61 15.48
N TYR A 67 13.04 -4.39 15.56
CA TYR A 67 12.24 -3.78 14.50
C TYR A 67 11.20 -2.81 15.05
N SER A 68 10.65 -2.04 14.13
CA SER A 68 9.45 -1.23 14.32
C SER A 68 8.35 -1.72 13.40
N THR A 69 7.11 -1.67 13.86
CA THR A 69 5.95 -2.00 13.03
C THR A 69 5.40 -0.72 12.41
N HIS A 70 5.28 -0.73 11.09
CA HIS A 70 4.69 0.32 10.27
C HIS A 70 3.41 -0.20 9.64
N ARG A 71 2.56 0.70 9.17
CA ARG A 71 1.32 0.33 8.49
C ARG A 71 1.29 0.83 7.06
N LEU A 72 0.86 -0.03 6.15
CA LEU A 72 0.69 0.27 4.74
C LEU A 72 -0.79 0.19 4.39
N LEU A 73 -1.30 1.21 3.72
CA LEU A 73 -2.63 1.24 3.16
C LEU A 73 -2.55 0.74 1.71
N ILE A 74 -3.30 -0.32 1.41
CA ILE A 74 -3.40 -0.91 0.06
C ILE A 74 -4.87 -1.23 -0.25
N GLY A 75 -5.15 -1.67 -1.48
CA GLY A 75 -6.46 -2.17 -1.86
C GLY A 75 -6.33 -3.36 -2.80
N THR A 76 -7.45 -3.94 -3.20
CA THR A 76 -7.47 -5.04 -4.16
C THR A 76 -7.95 -4.57 -5.54
N HIS A 77 -7.45 -5.24 -6.56
CA HIS A 77 -7.99 -5.27 -7.92
C HIS A 77 -8.21 -6.73 -8.27
N THR A 78 -9.47 -7.15 -8.40
CA THR A 78 -9.83 -8.56 -8.60
C THR A 78 -10.44 -8.84 -9.97
N SER A 79 -10.53 -7.84 -10.86
CA SER A 79 -11.17 -7.99 -12.18
C SER A 79 -12.61 -8.55 -12.10
N SER A 80 -13.35 -8.20 -11.04
CA SER A 80 -14.68 -8.73 -10.71
C SER A 80 -14.77 -10.23 -10.33
N ASP A 81 -13.66 -10.96 -10.22
CA ASP A 81 -13.66 -12.38 -9.86
C ASP A 81 -13.93 -12.65 -8.36
N ALA A 82 -13.71 -11.64 -7.51
CA ALA A 82 -13.83 -11.76 -6.07
C ALA A 82 -14.31 -10.46 -5.41
N GLN A 83 -14.71 -10.55 -4.14
CA GLN A 83 -15.00 -9.40 -3.31
C GLN A 83 -13.73 -8.55 -3.11
N ASN A 84 -13.84 -7.25 -3.34
CA ASN A 84 -12.73 -6.31 -3.17
C ASN A 84 -12.64 -5.77 -1.74
N TYR A 85 -11.43 -5.36 -1.33
CA TYR A 85 -11.17 -4.87 0.02
C TYR A 85 -10.27 -3.63 0.02
N LEU A 86 -10.59 -2.70 0.91
CA LEU A 86 -9.64 -1.74 1.44
C LEU A 86 -8.85 -2.43 2.56
N GLN A 87 -7.52 -2.41 2.51
CA GLN A 87 -6.69 -3.20 3.41
C GLN A 87 -5.64 -2.37 4.15
N ILE A 88 -5.37 -2.76 5.39
CA ILE A 88 -4.25 -2.25 6.17
C ILE A 88 -3.30 -3.42 6.42
N ALA A 89 -2.05 -3.26 5.98
CA ALA A 89 -0.98 -4.21 6.24
C ALA A 89 -0.06 -3.70 7.36
N HIS A 90 0.45 -4.60 8.17
CA HIS A 90 1.59 -4.37 9.05
C HIS A 90 2.87 -4.79 8.33
N VAL A 91 3.89 -3.93 8.39
CA VAL A 91 5.22 -4.19 7.86
C VAL A 91 6.25 -3.99 8.97
N GLN A 92 7.05 -5.02 9.24
CA GLN A 92 8.10 -4.97 10.26
C GLN A 92 9.41 -4.49 9.65
N LEU A 93 9.82 -3.25 9.92
CA LEU A 93 11.08 -2.72 9.41
C LEU A 93 12.17 -2.83 10.47
N PRO A 94 13.37 -3.35 10.14
CA PRO A 94 14.50 -3.36 11.05
C PRO A 94 14.75 -1.96 11.62
N ASN A 95 15.09 -1.91 12.90
CA ASN A 95 15.58 -0.67 13.49
C ASN A 95 17.00 -0.41 12.97
N PRO A 96 17.38 0.85 12.72
CA PRO A 96 18.77 1.18 12.41
C PRO A 96 19.67 0.69 13.54
N THR A 97 20.64 -0.16 13.23
CA THR A 97 21.65 -0.62 14.19
C THR A 97 22.85 0.33 14.13
N ALA A 98 23.34 0.78 15.29
CA ALA A 98 24.64 1.43 15.33
C ALA A 98 25.73 0.39 15.01
N PRO A 99 26.82 0.77 14.31
CA PRO A 99 27.94 -0.13 14.09
C PRO A 99 28.52 -0.58 15.44
N ASP A 100 28.70 -1.89 15.59
CA ASP A 100 29.28 -2.52 16.77
C ASP A 100 30.76 -2.82 16.50
N ALA A 101 31.65 -2.45 17.42
CA ALA A 101 33.08 -2.72 17.28
C ALA A 101 33.37 -4.24 17.32
N GLU A 102 32.49 -5.05 17.91
CA GLU A 102 32.59 -6.51 17.91
C GLU A 102 32.31 -7.14 16.53
N ASP A 103 31.67 -6.40 15.60
CA ASP A 103 31.39 -6.85 14.24
C ASP A 103 32.52 -6.46 13.26
N TYR A 104 33.67 -5.96 13.76
CA TYR A 104 34.86 -5.66 12.96
C TYR A 104 35.57 -6.94 12.50
N ASP A 105 35.75 -7.06 11.20
CA ASP A 105 36.53 -8.13 10.56
C ASP A 105 37.95 -7.61 10.31
N ASP A 106 38.92 -8.06 11.12
CA ASP A 106 40.34 -7.68 11.01
C ASP A 106 40.96 -8.06 9.66
N GLU A 107 40.46 -9.10 8.97
CA GLU A 107 40.98 -9.54 7.67
C GLU A 107 40.47 -8.65 6.53
N ARG A 108 39.22 -8.17 6.63
CA ARG A 108 38.62 -7.26 5.64
C ARG A 108 38.82 -5.80 5.95
N GLY A 109 39.15 -5.46 7.19
CA GLY A 109 39.26 -4.09 7.66
C GLY A 109 37.93 -3.34 7.72
N GLU A 110 36.80 -4.06 7.81
CA GLU A 110 35.44 -3.53 7.70
C GLU A 110 34.56 -3.97 8.88
N ILE A 111 33.63 -3.11 9.34
CA ILE A 111 32.59 -3.48 10.31
C ILE A 111 31.36 -3.98 9.54
N GLY A 112 31.05 -5.28 9.65
CA GLY A 112 29.93 -5.91 8.97
C GLY A 112 30.20 -6.25 7.50
N GLY A 113 30.50 -7.52 7.22
CA GLY A 113 30.74 -8.02 5.85
C GLY A 113 29.48 -8.46 5.09
N TYR A 114 29.58 -8.48 3.76
CA TYR A 114 28.58 -9.10 2.88
C TYR A 114 28.40 -10.59 3.21
N GLY A 115 27.16 -11.00 3.49
CA GLY A 115 26.78 -12.40 3.68
C GLY A 115 26.63 -12.89 5.13
N GLY A 116 26.35 -12.00 6.09
CA GLY A 116 25.99 -12.43 7.46
C GLY A 116 27.13 -13.07 8.25
N GLY A 117 28.38 -12.91 7.80
CA GLY A 117 29.56 -13.53 8.43
C GLY A 117 30.12 -12.78 9.65
N GLY A 118 29.68 -11.54 9.91
CA GLY A 118 30.16 -10.76 11.06
C GLY A 118 29.26 -10.81 12.29
N SER A 119 27.94 -10.73 12.10
CA SER A 119 27.01 -10.68 13.23
C SER A 119 26.58 -12.10 13.65
N LYS A 120 26.85 -12.48 14.90
CA LYS A 120 26.32 -13.71 15.54
C LYS A 120 24.79 -13.70 15.70
N LYS A 121 24.10 -12.69 15.18
CA LYS A 121 22.66 -12.48 15.31
C LYS A 121 21.98 -13.08 14.08
N ALA A 122 21.03 -13.99 14.32
CA ALA A 122 20.26 -14.59 13.24
C ALA A 122 19.60 -13.50 12.37
N PRO A 123 19.60 -13.66 11.03
CA PRO A 123 18.96 -12.70 10.14
C PRO A 123 17.49 -12.53 10.54
N MET A 124 17.07 -11.29 10.76
CA MET A 124 15.70 -10.99 11.15
C MET A 124 14.76 -11.22 9.97
N GLU A 125 13.77 -12.08 10.15
CA GLU A 125 12.69 -12.23 9.19
C GLU A 125 11.77 -10.99 9.26
N VAL A 126 11.74 -10.20 8.19
CA VAL A 126 10.79 -9.09 8.02
C VAL A 126 9.42 -9.67 7.66
N LYS A 127 8.40 -9.31 8.44
CA LYS A 127 7.02 -9.79 8.21
C LYS A 127 6.15 -8.73 7.57
N PHE A 128 5.33 -9.18 6.62
CA PHE A 128 4.23 -8.43 6.02
C PHE A 128 2.93 -9.20 6.29
N ASN A 129 1.95 -8.58 6.94
CA ASN A 129 0.68 -9.23 7.25
C ASN A 129 -0.48 -8.26 7.04
N ILE A 130 -1.56 -8.72 6.38
CA ILE A 130 -2.81 -7.97 6.34
C ILE A 130 -3.49 -8.08 7.71
N VAL A 131 -3.73 -6.94 8.37
CA VAL A 131 -4.31 -6.90 9.72
C VAL A 131 -5.75 -6.36 9.74
N GLN A 132 -6.19 -5.75 8.65
CA GLN A 132 -7.55 -5.29 8.49
C GLN A 132 -7.97 -5.41 7.02
N LYS A 133 -9.13 -6.01 6.77
CA LYS A 133 -9.82 -6.03 5.47
C LYS A 133 -11.21 -5.44 5.65
N ILE A 134 -11.52 -4.36 4.94
CA ILE A 134 -12.82 -3.70 4.93
C ILE A 134 -13.46 -3.97 3.58
N ASP A 135 -14.69 -4.49 3.57
CA ASP A 135 -15.44 -4.77 2.34
C ASP A 135 -15.59 -3.50 1.49
N HIS A 136 -15.11 -3.54 0.25
CA HIS A 136 -15.11 -2.40 -0.66
C HIS A 136 -15.93 -2.70 -1.92
N LYS A 137 -16.72 -1.74 -2.37
CA LYS A 137 -17.51 -1.89 -3.59
C LYS A 137 -16.65 -1.65 -4.82
N GLY A 138 -16.43 -2.71 -5.59
CA GLY A 138 -15.51 -2.67 -6.74
C GLY A 138 -14.05 -2.47 -6.32
N GLU A 139 -13.20 -2.29 -7.31
CA GLU A 139 -11.75 -2.20 -7.13
C GLU A 139 -11.34 -0.87 -6.51
N VAL A 140 -10.17 -0.87 -5.86
CA VAL A 140 -9.63 0.31 -5.18
C VAL A 140 -8.58 1.00 -6.07
N ASN A 141 -9.02 1.84 -7.01
CA ASN A 141 -8.14 2.55 -7.95
C ASN A 141 -7.14 3.47 -7.22
N LYS A 142 -7.58 4.11 -6.13
CA LYS A 142 -6.70 4.87 -5.23
C LYS A 142 -7.29 4.93 -3.83
N ALA A 143 -6.45 4.83 -2.81
CA ALA A 143 -6.81 5.07 -1.41
C ALA A 143 -5.86 6.08 -0.77
N ARG A 144 -6.39 7.07 -0.04
CA ARG A 144 -5.58 8.08 0.67
C ARG A 144 -6.15 8.39 2.04
N TYR A 145 -5.31 8.35 3.07
CA TYR A 145 -5.69 8.81 4.40
C TYR A 145 -5.73 10.34 4.47
N GLN A 146 -6.59 10.88 5.33
CA GLN A 146 -6.65 12.30 5.63
C GLN A 146 -5.49 12.71 6.57
N PRO A 147 -4.63 13.68 6.20
CA PRO A 147 -3.43 14.03 6.99
C PRO A 147 -3.72 14.38 8.46
N GLN A 148 -4.83 15.07 8.74
CA GLN A 148 -5.17 15.49 10.10
C GLN A 148 -5.84 14.39 10.94
N ASN A 149 -6.31 13.31 10.30
CA ASN A 149 -6.84 12.13 10.98
C ASN A 149 -6.65 10.87 10.10
N PRO A 150 -5.54 10.12 10.26
CA PRO A 150 -5.23 8.96 9.42
C PRO A 150 -6.20 7.77 9.53
N ASN A 151 -7.17 7.81 10.44
CA ASN A 151 -8.27 6.83 10.44
C ASN A 151 -9.30 7.10 9.35
N VAL A 152 -9.39 8.35 8.87
CA VAL A 152 -10.25 8.72 7.76
C VAL A 152 -9.51 8.43 6.46
N ILE A 153 -10.09 7.60 5.61
CA ILE A 153 -9.52 7.18 4.33
C ILE A 153 -10.55 7.46 3.25
N ALA A 154 -10.15 8.12 2.17
CA ALA A 154 -10.95 8.17 0.96
C ALA A 154 -10.46 7.10 -0.02
N THR A 155 -11.39 6.50 -0.76
CA THR A 155 -11.10 5.59 -1.86
C THR A 155 -11.83 6.04 -3.12
N MET A 156 -11.22 5.80 -4.28
CA MET A 156 -11.82 6.01 -5.60
C MET A 156 -12.19 4.65 -6.21
N CYS A 157 -13.41 4.55 -6.72
CA CYS A 157 -13.96 3.33 -7.31
C CYS A 157 -13.96 3.40 -8.85
N THR A 158 -14.15 2.25 -9.48
CA THR A 158 -14.23 2.11 -10.95
C THR A 158 -15.50 2.72 -11.57
N ASP A 159 -16.52 3.03 -10.77
CA ASP A 159 -17.75 3.67 -11.25
C ASP A 159 -17.80 5.19 -11.00
N GLY A 160 -16.67 5.78 -10.62
CA GLY A 160 -16.54 7.21 -10.30
C GLY A 160 -17.01 7.59 -8.89
N ARG A 161 -17.55 6.66 -8.10
CA ARG A 161 -17.85 6.94 -6.69
C ARG A 161 -16.57 7.13 -5.90
N VAL A 162 -16.60 8.10 -4.99
CA VAL A 162 -15.58 8.25 -3.96
C VAL A 162 -16.21 7.83 -2.63
N MET A 163 -15.63 6.83 -1.97
CA MET A 163 -16.09 6.38 -0.66
C MET A 163 -15.16 6.93 0.43
N VAL A 164 -15.75 7.34 1.56
CA VAL A 164 -15.00 7.79 2.73
C VAL A 164 -15.25 6.81 3.87
N TRP A 165 -14.15 6.37 4.46
CA TRP A 165 -14.09 5.35 5.49
C TRP A 165 -13.51 5.94 6.78
N ASP A 166 -14.04 5.55 7.93
CA ASP A 166 -13.35 5.61 9.21
C ASP A 166 -13.04 4.20 9.66
N ARG A 167 -11.81 3.76 9.38
CA ARG A 167 -11.38 2.39 9.64
C ARG A 167 -11.53 1.96 11.10
N SER A 168 -11.64 2.89 12.06
CA SER A 168 -11.83 2.56 13.48
C SER A 168 -13.25 2.07 13.81
N LYS A 169 -14.21 2.29 12.91
CA LYS A 169 -15.59 1.80 13.01
C LYS A 169 -15.82 0.48 12.31
N HIS A 170 -14.82 0.00 11.58
CA HIS A 170 -14.86 -1.27 10.87
C HIS A 170 -14.07 -2.33 11.64
N PRO A 171 -14.56 -3.57 11.73
CA PRO A 171 -13.79 -4.66 12.31
C PRO A 171 -12.51 -4.96 11.50
N SER A 172 -11.61 -5.74 12.08
CA SER A 172 -10.39 -6.22 11.39
C SER A 172 -10.71 -7.24 10.29
N LEU A 173 -11.76 -8.03 10.47
CA LEU A 173 -12.20 -9.04 9.51
C LEU A 173 -13.38 -8.51 8.70
N PRO A 174 -13.50 -8.91 7.41
CA PRO A 174 -14.60 -8.46 6.57
C PRO A 174 -15.93 -9.00 7.12
N THR A 175 -16.98 -8.21 6.93
CA THR A 175 -18.34 -8.52 7.39
C THR A 175 -19.24 -9.00 6.25
N GLY A 176 -18.78 -8.86 5.00
CA GLY A 176 -19.57 -9.08 3.79
C GLY A 176 -20.47 -7.89 3.43
N ASN A 177 -20.43 -6.80 4.20
CA ASN A 177 -21.26 -5.62 3.99
C ASN A 177 -20.41 -4.38 3.71
N VAL A 178 -20.52 -3.84 2.50
CA VAL A 178 -19.92 -2.55 2.14
C VAL A 178 -20.72 -1.43 2.82
N SER A 179 -20.09 -0.72 3.75
CA SER A 179 -20.73 0.30 4.58
C SER A 179 -19.83 1.53 4.84
N PRO A 180 -19.48 2.31 3.81
CA PRO A 180 -18.69 3.52 3.98
C PRO A 180 -19.45 4.56 4.81
N GLU A 181 -18.72 5.42 5.52
CA GLU A 181 -19.31 6.55 6.24
C GLU A 181 -19.96 7.57 5.30
N LEU A 182 -19.41 7.75 4.10
CA LEU A 182 -19.97 8.60 3.06
C LEU A 182 -19.70 8.02 1.67
N GLU A 183 -20.68 8.18 0.78
CA GLU A 183 -20.49 8.05 -0.67
C GLU A 183 -20.60 9.45 -1.29
N LEU A 184 -19.54 9.90 -1.95
CA LEU A 184 -19.52 11.17 -2.66
C LEU A 184 -19.83 10.88 -4.13
N LEU A 185 -21.05 11.23 -4.53
CA LEU A 185 -21.57 10.97 -5.87
C LEU A 185 -21.39 12.21 -6.75
N GLY A 186 -20.85 12.02 -7.95
CA GLY A 186 -20.75 13.11 -8.90
C GLY A 186 -19.97 12.79 -10.17
N HIS A 187 -18.83 12.10 -10.05
CA HIS A 187 -18.13 11.66 -11.25
C HIS A 187 -18.96 10.60 -12.01
N THR A 188 -18.82 10.57 -13.32
CA THR A 188 -19.56 9.65 -14.20
C THR A 188 -18.70 8.55 -14.81
N LYS A 189 -17.40 8.60 -14.56
CA LYS A 189 -16.41 7.61 -14.98
C LYS A 189 -15.41 7.37 -13.86
N GLU A 190 -14.61 6.33 -14.00
CA GLU A 190 -13.52 6.05 -13.06
C GLU A 190 -12.50 7.19 -12.96
N GLY A 191 -11.61 7.08 -11.99
CA GLY A 191 -10.54 8.04 -11.81
C GLY A 191 -9.42 7.48 -10.95
N PHE A 192 -8.30 8.20 -10.99
CA PHE A 192 -7.12 7.90 -10.18
C PHE A 192 -6.62 9.12 -9.41
N GLY A 193 -7.19 10.31 -9.65
CA GLY A 193 -6.84 11.52 -8.91
C GLY A 193 -7.57 11.56 -7.57
N LEU A 194 -6.83 11.54 -6.46
CA LEU A 194 -7.38 11.61 -5.11
C LEU A 194 -6.36 12.26 -4.17
N SER A 195 -6.68 13.42 -3.61
CA SER A 195 -5.78 14.17 -2.73
C SER A 195 -6.53 14.91 -1.63
N TRP A 196 -6.17 14.62 -0.38
CA TRP A 196 -6.63 15.38 0.77
C TRP A 196 -5.78 16.65 0.94
N SER A 197 -6.41 17.75 1.34
CA SER A 197 -5.66 18.95 1.74
C SER A 197 -4.87 18.68 3.02
N PRO A 198 -3.55 18.96 3.06
CA PRO A 198 -2.78 18.90 4.30
C PRO A 198 -3.07 20.08 5.23
N HIS A 199 -3.68 21.16 4.71
CA HIS A 199 -3.94 22.40 5.47
C HIS A 199 -5.40 22.53 5.94
N LEU A 200 -6.35 22.03 5.16
CA LEU A 200 -7.78 22.17 5.42
C LEU A 200 -8.40 20.79 5.71
N VAL A 201 -8.86 20.61 6.95
CA VAL A 201 -9.53 19.39 7.40
C VAL A 201 -10.74 19.11 6.50
N GLY A 202 -10.89 17.86 6.06
CA GLY A 202 -12.05 17.43 5.31
C GLY A 202 -12.10 17.88 3.85
N HIS A 203 -11.12 18.66 3.38
CA HIS A 203 -11.09 19.08 1.98
C HIS A 203 -10.40 18.00 1.14
N LEU A 204 -11.10 17.51 0.13
CA LEU A 204 -10.66 16.45 -0.76
C LEU A 204 -10.85 16.88 -2.20
N VAL A 205 -9.84 16.67 -3.04
CA VAL A 205 -9.93 16.87 -4.48
C VAL A 205 -9.84 15.52 -5.19
N THR A 206 -10.71 15.32 -6.18
CA THR A 206 -10.70 14.13 -7.03
C THR A 206 -10.65 14.48 -8.51
N GLY A 207 -10.01 13.63 -9.31
CA GLY A 207 -9.93 13.76 -10.76
C GLY A 207 -10.30 12.45 -11.45
N SER A 208 -11.12 12.55 -12.50
CA SER A 208 -11.76 11.43 -13.20
C SER A 208 -11.58 11.53 -14.72
N GLU A 209 -11.74 10.40 -15.39
CA GLU A 209 -11.82 10.29 -16.85
C GLU A 209 -13.07 10.96 -17.45
N ASP A 210 -14.02 11.39 -16.62
CA ASP A 210 -15.13 12.23 -17.03
C ASP A 210 -14.70 13.66 -17.42
N LYS A 211 -13.39 13.93 -17.40
CA LYS A 211 -12.73 15.20 -17.73
C LYS A 211 -13.04 16.30 -16.70
N THR A 212 -13.44 15.94 -15.49
CA THR A 212 -13.70 16.89 -14.41
C THR A 212 -12.79 16.67 -13.20
N VAL A 213 -12.57 17.76 -12.47
CA VAL A 213 -11.99 17.75 -11.13
C VAL A 213 -13.08 18.21 -10.16
N ARG A 214 -13.25 17.49 -9.05
CA ARG A 214 -14.24 17.81 -8.04
C ARG A 214 -13.58 18.14 -6.72
N LEU A 215 -14.09 19.17 -6.06
CA LEU A 215 -13.75 19.54 -4.70
C LEU A 215 -14.88 19.09 -3.78
N TRP A 216 -14.52 18.37 -2.72
CA TRP A 216 -15.44 17.85 -1.73
C TRP A 216 -15.11 18.42 -0.36
N PHE A 217 -16.17 18.76 0.36
CA PHE A 217 -16.11 19.16 1.76
C PHE A 217 -16.67 18.02 2.60
N VAL A 218 -15.79 17.11 2.98
CA VAL A 218 -16.09 16.05 3.93
C VAL A 218 -16.12 16.70 5.31
N PHE A 219 -17.30 17.13 5.76
CA PHE A 219 -17.44 17.64 7.12
C PHE A 219 -16.84 16.64 8.10
N PRO A 220 -16.17 17.10 9.17
CA PRO A 220 -15.66 16.18 10.17
C PRO A 220 -16.84 15.37 10.70
N LEU A 221 -16.93 14.11 10.27
CA LEU A 221 -17.77 13.06 10.83
C LEU A 221 -17.48 12.85 12.34
N PHE A 222 -16.48 13.58 12.88
CA PHE A 222 -15.87 13.44 14.18
C PHE A 222 -15.83 14.77 14.92
N LYS A 223 -16.97 15.23 15.46
CA LYS A 223 -16.92 16.14 16.61
C LYS A 223 -16.21 15.39 17.75
N LYS A 224 -15.06 15.87 18.23
CA LYS A 224 -14.50 15.44 19.52
C LYS A 224 -15.60 15.57 20.57
N LYS A 225 -16.06 14.46 21.18
CA LYS A 225 -16.89 14.54 22.39
C LYS A 225 -16.11 15.39 23.41
N LYS A 226 -16.61 16.58 23.74
CA LYS A 226 -16.05 17.37 24.85
C LYS A 226 -16.09 16.47 26.09
N LYS A 227 -14.94 16.12 26.66
CA LYS A 227 -14.87 15.47 27.98
C LYS A 227 -15.63 16.38 28.93
N LYS A 228 -16.80 15.95 29.41
CA LYS A 228 -17.46 16.59 30.55
C LYS A 228 -16.46 16.49 31.70
N LYS A 229 -15.85 17.61 32.09
CA LYS A 229 -15.19 17.71 33.39
C LYS A 229 -16.25 17.34 34.41
N LYS A 230 -16.10 16.19 35.08
CA LYS A 230 -16.80 15.96 36.34
C LYS A 230 -16.23 17.01 37.30
N SER A 231 -17.03 17.99 37.71
CA SER A 231 -16.67 18.75 38.90
C SER A 231 -16.82 17.81 40.09
N CYS A 232 -15.79 17.78 40.92
CA CYS A 232 -15.91 17.30 42.29
C CYS A 232 -16.85 18.21 43.07
#